data_AF-A0A841Q069-F1
#
_entry.id   AF-A0A841Q069-F1
#
_cell.length_a   1.000
_cell.length_b   1.000
_cell.length_c   1.000
_cell.angle_alpha   90.00
_cell.angle_beta   90.00
_cell.angle_gamma   90.00
#
_symmetry.space_group_name_H-M   'P 1'
#
loop_
_entity.id
_entity.type
_entity.pdbx_description
1 polymer ?
#
loop_
_entity_poly.entity_id
_entity_poly.type
_entity_poly.pdbx_seq_one_letter_code
_entity_poly.pdbx_strand_id
1 'polypeptide(L)' 'MFKHYNMDQVVLPLDLEIQMQENDIAYAVHDTVENTPDDAFEAFQRETGCPAYHPRMMKVILCAQTQSVFSGRKIEA' A
#
# COMPACT_ATOMS: atom_id res chain seq x y z
N MET A 1 19.25 -1.94 -23.63
CA MET A 1 20.03 -0.72 -23.33
C MET A 1 19.88 -0.44 -21.84
N PHE A 2 20.98 -0.34 -21.09
CA PHE A 2 20.92 -0.13 -19.65
C PHE A 2 20.51 1.33 -19.34
N LYS A 3 19.69 1.51 -18.30
CA LYS A 3 19.28 2.84 -17.83
C LYS A 3 20.49 3.57 -17.24
N HIS A 4 20.47 4.91 -17.32
CA HIS A 4 21.49 5.77 -16.72
C HIS A 4 21.57 5.52 -15.21
N TYR A 5 22.76 5.15 -14.72
CA TYR A 5 23.01 4.90 -13.29
C TYR A 5 23.01 6.22 -12.52
N ASN A 6 22.17 6.33 -11.49
CA ASN A 6 22.19 7.43 -10.52
C ASN A 6 22.04 6.86 -9.10
N MET A 7 22.86 7.34 -8.15
CA MET A 7 22.76 6.96 -6.74
C MET A 7 21.53 7.52 -6.01
N ASP A 8 20.86 8.53 -6.56
CA ASP A 8 19.57 9.03 -6.05
C ASP A 8 18.43 8.00 -6.17
N GLN A 9 18.67 6.87 -6.84
CA GLN A 9 17.69 5.79 -7.06
C GLN A 9 17.74 4.70 -5.98
N VAL A 10 18.65 4.79 -5.02
CA VAL A 10 18.78 3.80 -3.95
C VAL A 10 17.79 4.13 -2.83
N VAL A 11 16.54 3.70 -3.00
CA VAL A 11 15.64 3.54 -1.86
C VAL A 11 16.09 2.26 -1.16
N LEU A 12 16.79 2.39 -0.04
CA LEU A 12 17.03 1.26 0.85
C LEU A 12 15.63 0.79 1.31
N PRO A 13 15.25 -0.49 1.11
CA PRO A 13 14.03 -1.00 1.71
C PRO A 13 14.22 -0.93 3.23
N LEU A 14 13.62 0.09 3.83
CA LEU A 14 13.60 0.27 5.27
C LEU A 14 12.56 -0.70 5.81
N ASP A 15 12.97 -1.56 6.73
CA ASP A 15 12.04 -2.42 7.46
C ASP A 15 11.26 -1.56 8.45
N LEU A 16 10.09 -1.10 8.01
CA LEU A 16 9.22 -0.25 8.82
C LEU A 16 8.68 -1.00 10.04
N GLU A 17 8.62 -2.33 10.02
CA GLU A 17 8.14 -3.12 11.17
C GLU A 17 9.00 -2.87 12.42
N ILE A 18 10.29 -2.56 12.23
CA ILE A 18 11.24 -2.28 13.33
C ILE A 18 11.01 -0.89 13.95
N GLN A 19 10.34 0.03 13.24
CA GLN A 19 10.16 1.42 13.68
C GLN A 19 8.76 1.74 14.21
N MET A 20 7.77 0.88 13.97
CA MET A 20 6.39 1.14 14.37
C MET A 20 6.12 0.68 15.81
N GLN A 21 5.31 1.44 16.55
CA GLN A 21 4.91 1.04 17.90
C GLN A 21 3.94 -0.14 17.81
N GLU A 22 3.98 -1.07 18.76
CA GLU A 22 3.11 -2.27 18.77
C GLU A 22 1.61 -1.94 18.70
N ASN A 23 1.20 -0.75 19.15
CA ASN A 23 -0.19 -0.28 19.13
C ASN A 23 -0.50 0.66 17.95
N ASP A 24 0.33 0.68 16.91
CA ASP A 24 0.12 1.52 15.74
C ASP A 24 -1.10 1.05 14.92
N ILE A 25 -1.87 2.02 14.42
CA ILE A 25 -3.06 1.76 13.61
C ILE A 25 -2.77 1.00 12.31
N ALA A 26 -1.53 1.05 11.83
CA ALA A 26 -1.09 0.28 10.67
C ALA A 26 -1.21 -1.23 10.87
N TYR A 27 -1.03 -1.74 12.08
CA TYR A 27 -1.23 -3.16 12.39
C TYR A 27 -2.72 -3.53 12.31
N ALA A 28 -3.60 -2.71 12.87
CA ALA A 28 -5.04 -2.92 12.75
C ALA A 28 -5.52 -2.88 11.29
N VAL A 29 -4.97 -1.96 10.49
CA VAL A 29 -5.22 -1.88 9.04
C VAL A 29 -4.69 -3.11 8.31
N HIS A 30 -3.48 -3.57 8.66
CA HIS A 30 -2.89 -4.77 8.08
C HIS A 30 -3.76 -6.00 8.35
N ASP A 31 -4.10 -6.26 9.62
CA ASP A 31 -4.94 -7.38 10.02
C ASP A 31 -6.31 -7.34 9.32
N THR A 32 -6.91 -6.15 9.20
CA THR A 32 -8.19 -5.99 8.50
C THR A 32 -8.08 -6.39 7.03
N VAL A 33 -7.03 -5.93 6.34
CA VAL A 33 -6.80 -6.27 4.93
C VAL A 33 -6.45 -7.75 4.76
N GLU A 34 -5.70 -8.35 5.69
CA GLU A 34 -5.33 -9.76 5.58
C GLU A 34 -6.51 -10.72 5.81
N ASN A 35 -7.40 -10.38 6.76
CA ASN A 35 -8.62 -11.14 7.04
C ASN A 35 -9.75 -10.92 6.02
N THR A 36 -9.56 -10.02 5.05
CA THR A 36 -10.54 -9.80 3.98
C THR A 36 -10.50 -10.98 2.99
N PRO A 37 -11.65 -11.58 2.62
CA PRO A 37 -11.71 -12.70 1.69
C PRO A 37 -11.23 -12.29 0.28
N ASP A 38 -10.64 -13.23 -0.45
CA ASP A 38 -10.07 -12.98 -1.78
C ASP A 38 -11.11 -12.50 -2.80
N ASP A 39 -12.36 -12.98 -2.68
CA ASP A 39 -13.50 -12.59 -3.51
C ASP A 39 -13.75 -11.07 -3.48
N ALA A 40 -13.45 -10.40 -2.35
CA ALA A 40 -13.58 -8.94 -2.24
C ALA A 40 -12.56 -8.18 -3.10
N PHE A 41 -11.48 -8.85 -3.53
CA PHE A 41 -10.44 -8.26 -4.36
C PHE A 41 -10.59 -8.56 -5.86
N GLU A 42 -11.53 -9.42 -6.27
CA GLU A 42 -11.74 -9.81 -7.67
C GLU A 42 -11.98 -8.59 -8.57
N ALA A 43 -12.72 -7.59 -8.08
CA ALA A 43 -12.99 -6.35 -8.82
C ALA A 43 -11.72 -5.54 -9.18
N PHE A 44 -10.61 -5.76 -8.46
CA PHE A 44 -9.33 -5.10 -8.73
C PHE A 44 -8.39 -5.96 -9.59
N GLN A 45 -8.73 -7.23 -9.83
CA GLN A 45 -7.97 -8.09 -10.73
C GLN A 45 -8.18 -7.62 -12.17
N ARG A 46 -7.09 -7.56 -12.94
CA ARG A 46 -7.12 -7.18 -14.35
C ARG A 46 -6.48 -8.30 -15.16
N GLU A 47 -7.25 -8.88 -16.06
CA GLU A 47 -6.82 -9.90 -17.04
C GLU A 47 -5.76 -9.38 -18.01
N THR A 48 -5.68 -8.06 -18.20
CA THR A 48 -4.81 -7.42 -19.21
C THR A 48 -4.11 -6.19 -18.64
N GLY A 49 -2.86 -5.97 -19.06
CA GLY A 49 -1.99 -4.89 -18.59
C GLY A 49 -0.95 -5.36 -17.56
N CYS A 50 -0.16 -4.42 -17.04
CA CYS A 50 0.76 -4.67 -15.93
C CYS A 50 0.21 -3.99 -14.67
N PRO A 51 -0.56 -4.68 -13.82
CA PRO A 51 -0.93 -4.14 -12.51
C PRO A 51 0.35 -3.86 -11.72
N ALA A 52 0.47 -2.64 -11.17
CA ALA A 52 1.68 -2.21 -10.50
C ALA A 52 1.91 -2.95 -9.16
N TYR A 53 0.83 -3.27 -8.43
CA TYR A 53 0.88 -3.90 -7.11
C TYR A 53 -0.34 -4.80 -6.86
N HIS A 54 -0.22 -5.74 -5.91
CA HIS A 54 -1.33 -6.58 -5.44
C HIS A 54 -2.41 -5.71 -4.73
N PRO A 55 -3.72 -6.00 -4.88
CA PRO A 55 -4.78 -5.21 -4.23
C PRO A 55 -4.61 -5.03 -2.72
N ARG A 56 -4.08 -6.05 -2.02
CA ARG A 56 -3.72 -6.00 -0.58
C ARG A 56 -2.69 -4.91 -0.20
N MET A 57 -1.96 -4.34 -1.17
CA MET A 57 -1.08 -3.19 -0.92
C MET A 57 -1.85 -1.88 -0.67
N MET A 58 -3.19 -1.86 -0.82
CA MET A 58 -4.02 -0.70 -0.47
C MET A 58 -3.96 -0.30 1.01
N LYS A 59 -3.38 -1.15 1.88
CA LYS A 59 -3.11 -0.85 3.30
C LYS A 59 -2.39 0.49 3.51
N VAL A 60 -1.50 0.90 2.60
CA VAL A 60 -0.82 2.20 2.69
C VAL A 60 -1.81 3.37 2.57
N ILE A 61 -2.74 3.27 1.61
CA ILE A 61 -3.77 4.30 1.38
C ILE A 61 -4.77 4.29 2.54
N LEU A 62 -5.20 3.11 2.97
CA LEU A 62 -6.17 2.97 4.06
C LEU A 62 -5.59 3.51 5.37
N CYS A 63 -4.33 3.19 5.69
CA CYS A 63 -3.62 3.73 6.84
C CYS A 63 -3.55 5.25 6.80
N ALA A 64 -3.16 5.84 5.66
CA ALA A 64 -3.16 7.31 5.50
C ALA A 64 -4.54 7.94 5.73
N GLN A 65 -5.61 7.30 5.22
CA GLN A 65 -6.98 7.76 5.44
C GLN A 65 -7.40 7.69 6.91
N THR A 66 -7.05 6.61 7.62
CA THR A 66 -7.35 6.50 9.06
C THR A 66 -6.66 7.60 9.89
N GLN A 67 -5.50 8.07 9.42
CA GLN A 67 -4.75 9.16 10.04
C GLN A 67 -5.17 10.55 9.55
N SER A 68 -6.28 10.65 8.81
CA SER A 68 -6.77 11.90 8.20
C SER A 68 -5.74 12.58 7.27
N VAL A 69 -4.80 11.80 6.73
CA VAL A 69 -3.87 12.26 5.70
C VAL A 69 -4.56 12.10 4.35
N PHE A 70 -5.19 13.17 3.91
CA PHE A 70 -5.88 13.21 2.63
C PHE A 70 -4.91 13.66 1.54
N SER A 71 -4.77 12.84 0.50
CA SER A 71 -4.35 13.35 -0.80
C SER A 71 -5.40 14.39 -1.22
N GLY A 72 -5.00 15.57 -1.70
CA GLY A 72 -5.89 16.71 -1.97
C GLY A 72 -7.05 16.46 -2.97
N ARG A 73 -7.25 15.22 -3.44
CA ARG A 73 -8.44 14.79 -4.15
C ARG A 73 -9.33 13.98 -3.21
N LYS A 74 -10.54 14.50 -3.00
CA LYS A 74 -11.63 13.80 -2.32
C LYS A 74 -11.92 12.50 -3.09
N ILE A 75 -11.95 11.37 -2.40
CA ILE A 75 -12.48 10.13 -2.98
C ILE A 75 -14.00 10.31 -2.98
N GLU A 76 -14.58 10.39 -4.17
CA GLU A 76 -16.02 10.47 -4.34
C GLU A 76 -16.64 9.08 -4.12
N ALA A 77 -17.77 9.07 -3.41
CA ALA A 77 -18.52 7.88 -3.02
C ALA A 77 -19.35 7.32 -4.18
#